data_AF-A0A7J5BZ51-F1
#
_entry.id   AF-A0A7J5BZ51-F1
#
_cell.length_a   1.000
_cell.length_b   1.000
_cell.length_c   1.000
_cell.angle_alpha   90.00
_cell.angle_beta   90.00
_cell.angle_gamma   90.00
#
_symmetry.space_group_name_H-M   'P 1'
#
loop_
_entity.id
_entity.type
_entity.pdbx_description
1 polymer ?
#
loop_
_entity_poly.entity_id
_entity_poly.type
_entity_poly.pdbx_seq_one_letter_code
_entity_poly.pdbx_strand_id
1 'polypeptide(L)'
;MSTLLRRLVAAPVLLVAAVALSGCQGASVPTHAAPLAAAPECAEVSVRLPETVDGLRLRLTNAQATGAWGDPASVILRCGVESPGPSTERCVSLDGVDWIEDASKAPTYLYTSYGRTPAVEVLIDTSADPSISGTAVLMDLKDAVTRLPETSGCVGADDLLEVPADATPTPTGTDPVGTEPTGTGPSTTP
;
A
#
# COMPACT_ATOMS: atom_id res chain seq x y z
N MET A 1 -31.97 49.35 29.39
CA MET A 1 -30.70 49.56 28.63
C MET A 1 -29.71 48.40 28.74
N SER A 2 -29.36 47.91 29.95
CA SER A 2 -28.32 46.87 30.16
C SER A 2 -28.59 45.51 29.46
N THR A 3 -29.85 45.08 29.39
CA THR A 3 -30.25 43.83 28.71
C THR A 3 -30.18 43.90 27.18
N LEU A 4 -30.37 45.09 26.59
CA LEU A 4 -30.24 45.31 25.14
C LEU A 4 -28.76 45.34 24.72
N LEU A 5 -27.88 45.93 25.53
CA LEU A 5 -26.43 45.90 25.32
C LEU A 5 -25.86 44.47 25.39
N ARG A 6 -26.32 43.65 26.35
CA ARG A 6 -25.91 42.23 26.47
C ARG A 6 -26.31 41.39 25.24
N ARG A 7 -27.48 41.64 24.65
CA ARG A 7 -27.96 40.92 23.46
C ARG A 7 -27.20 41.31 22.18
N LEU A 8 -26.79 42.57 22.06
CA LEU A 8 -26.00 43.05 20.92
C LEU A 8 -24.58 42.47 20.86
N VAL A 9 -23.99 42.13 22.01
CA VAL A 9 -22.64 41.53 22.08
C VAL A 9 -22.67 40.00 21.97
N ALA A 10 -23.73 39.33 22.45
CA ALA A 10 -23.81 37.86 22.44
C ALA A 10 -23.95 37.26 21.03
N ALA A 11 -24.68 37.90 20.12
CA ALA A 11 -24.92 37.40 18.77
C ALA A 11 -23.64 37.25 17.90
N PRO A 12 -22.74 38.26 17.80
CA PRO A 12 -21.52 38.12 17.00
C PRO A 12 -20.53 37.11 17.59
N VAL A 13 -20.46 37.00 18.92
CA VAL A 13 -19.59 36.01 19.60
C VAL A 13 -20.04 34.58 19.27
N LEU A 14 -21.34 34.32 19.26
CA LEU A 14 -21.91 33.00 18.95
C LEU A 14 -21.71 32.63 17.48
N LEU A 15 -21.79 33.62 16.57
CA LEU A 15 -21.51 33.42 15.15
C LEU A 15 -20.02 33.12 14.89
N VAL A 16 -19.10 33.88 15.50
CA VAL A 16 -17.65 33.64 15.39
C VAL A 16 -17.29 32.28 15.97
N ALA A 17 -17.88 31.89 17.11
CA ALA A 17 -17.69 30.56 17.68
C ALA A 17 -18.21 29.45 16.75
N ALA A 18 -19.38 29.62 16.12
CA ALA A 18 -19.92 28.64 15.18
C ALA A 18 -19.04 28.46 13.94
N VAL A 19 -18.50 29.54 13.37
CA VAL A 19 -17.58 29.48 12.22
C VAL A 19 -16.24 28.87 12.62
N ALA A 20 -15.73 29.18 13.82
CA ALA A 20 -14.50 28.58 14.34
C ALA A 20 -14.63 27.06 14.55
N LEU A 21 -15.80 26.57 14.96
CA LEU A 21 -16.05 25.13 15.13
C LEU A 21 -16.20 24.37 13.80
N SER A 22 -16.66 25.01 12.72
CA SER A 22 -16.78 24.35 11.41
C SER A 22 -15.45 24.01 10.74
N GLY A 23 -14.33 24.57 11.19
CA GLY A 23 -12.99 24.30 10.63
C GLY A 23 -12.31 23.04 11.15
N CYS A 24 -12.83 22.40 12.22
CA CYS A 24 -12.15 21.25 12.84
C CYS A 24 -12.37 19.91 12.13
N GLN A 25 -13.35 19.81 11.22
CA GLN A 25 -13.59 18.60 10.43
C GLN A 25 -12.89 18.72 9.07
N GLY A 26 -11.58 18.49 9.05
CA GLY A 26 -10.84 18.36 7.79
C GLY A 26 -11.46 17.29 6.89
N ALA A 27 -11.37 17.48 5.57
CA ALA A 27 -11.89 16.52 4.60
C ALA A 27 -11.17 15.16 4.76
N SER A 28 -11.87 14.19 5.33
CA SER A 28 -11.36 12.82 5.49
C SER A 28 -11.72 11.97 4.28
N VAL A 29 -10.85 11.01 3.98
CA VAL A 29 -11.12 9.98 2.98
C VAL A 29 -12.10 8.98 3.59
N PRO A 30 -13.26 8.74 2.95
CA PRO A 30 -14.21 7.75 3.43
C PRO A 30 -13.62 6.35 3.27
N THR A 31 -13.50 5.64 4.38
CA THR A 31 -13.00 4.26 4.45
C THR A 31 -13.93 3.44 5.34
N HIS A 32 -13.74 2.11 5.34
CA HIS A 32 -14.45 1.22 6.25
C HIS A 32 -13.42 0.50 7.12
N ALA A 33 -13.73 0.27 8.40
CA ALA A 33 -12.86 -0.53 9.26
C ALA A 33 -12.93 -2.00 8.84
N ALA A 34 -11.83 -2.75 8.98
CA ALA A 34 -11.86 -4.19 8.80
C ALA A 34 -12.42 -4.89 10.05
N PRO A 35 -12.86 -6.16 9.95
CA PRO A 35 -13.48 -6.88 11.07
C PRO A 35 -12.61 -6.93 12.34
N LEU A 36 -11.29 -7.03 12.19
CA LEU A 36 -10.31 -7.08 13.27
C LEU A 36 -9.52 -5.77 13.44
N ALA A 37 -10.04 -4.62 12.95
CA ALA A 37 -9.33 -3.33 13.03
C ALA A 37 -9.00 -2.88 14.46
N ALA A 38 -9.71 -3.39 15.47
CA ALA A 38 -9.45 -3.11 16.88
C ALA A 38 -8.36 -4.01 17.52
N ALA A 39 -7.76 -4.92 16.75
CA ALA A 39 -6.68 -5.77 17.22
C ALA A 39 -5.46 -4.92 17.64
N PRO A 40 -4.81 -5.19 18.78
CA PRO A 40 -3.64 -4.43 19.24
C PRO A 40 -2.52 -4.34 18.21
N GLU A 41 -2.33 -5.38 17.41
CA GLU A 41 -1.34 -5.47 16.34
C GLU A 41 -1.57 -4.40 15.26
N CYS A 42 -2.83 -4.05 14.99
CA CYS A 42 -3.15 -2.97 14.06
C CYS A 42 -2.83 -1.57 14.62
N ALA A 43 -2.73 -1.40 15.93
CA ALA A 43 -2.23 -0.17 16.52
C ALA A 43 -0.74 0.02 16.17
N GLU A 44 0.06 -1.07 16.20
CA GLU A 44 1.48 -1.03 15.83
C GLU A 44 1.68 -0.65 14.35
N VAL A 45 0.78 -1.09 13.46
CA VAL A 45 0.76 -0.65 12.06
C VAL A 45 0.39 0.84 11.96
N SER A 46 -0.69 1.24 12.62
CA SER A 46 -1.26 2.59 12.50
C SER A 46 -0.29 3.69 12.96
N VAL A 47 0.45 3.46 14.04
CA VAL A 47 1.42 4.44 14.58
C VAL A 47 2.71 4.53 13.77
N ARG A 48 2.89 3.68 12.76
CA ARG A 48 4.07 3.62 11.89
C ARG A 48 3.75 3.86 10.42
N LEU A 49 2.52 4.27 10.10
CA LEU A 49 2.18 4.65 8.73
C LEU A 49 3.08 5.80 8.27
N PRO A 50 3.70 5.70 7.08
CA PRO A 50 4.60 6.73 6.59
C PRO A 50 3.81 7.97 6.15
N GLU A 51 4.44 9.14 6.25
CA GLU A 51 3.86 10.41 5.77
C GLU A 51 3.64 10.41 4.25
N THR A 52 4.39 9.57 3.52
CA THR A 52 4.28 9.40 2.08
C THR A 52 4.42 7.94 1.66
N VAL A 53 3.71 7.55 0.59
CA VAL A 53 3.94 6.29 -0.15
C VAL A 53 4.03 6.61 -1.63
N ASP A 54 5.09 6.19 -2.31
CA ASP A 54 5.36 6.54 -3.71
C ASP A 54 5.22 8.05 -4.00
N GLY A 55 5.69 8.88 -3.06
CA GLY A 55 5.55 10.34 -3.10
C GLY A 55 4.13 10.89 -2.82
N LEU A 56 3.11 10.04 -2.75
CA LEU A 56 1.74 10.42 -2.41
C LEU A 56 1.64 10.75 -0.91
N ARG A 57 1.04 11.89 -0.59
CA ARG A 57 0.90 12.39 0.79
C ARG A 57 -0.20 11.67 1.56
N LEU A 58 0.07 11.34 2.83
CA LEU A 58 -0.90 10.78 3.77
C LEU A 58 -2.08 11.72 4.01
N ARG A 59 -3.26 11.14 4.17
CA ARG A 59 -4.53 11.81 4.43
C ARG A 59 -5.24 11.20 5.63
N LEU A 60 -6.05 12.05 6.28
CA LEU A 60 -6.94 11.60 7.33
C LEU A 60 -8.03 10.70 6.75
N THR A 61 -8.28 9.59 7.44
CA THR A 61 -9.38 8.67 7.19
C THR A 61 -10.42 8.78 8.30
N ASN A 62 -11.60 8.19 8.10
CA ASN A 62 -12.71 8.22 9.06
C ASN A 62 -13.01 6.86 9.71
N ALA A 63 -12.13 5.87 9.55
CA ALA A 63 -12.27 4.54 10.13
C ALA A 63 -11.01 4.14 10.89
N GLN A 64 -11.14 3.18 11.80
CA GLN A 64 -10.01 2.68 12.59
C GLN A 64 -9.07 1.84 11.75
N ALA A 65 -7.77 1.90 12.07
CA ALA A 65 -6.71 1.13 11.45
C ALA A 65 -6.67 1.24 9.91
N THR A 66 -6.95 2.45 9.40
CA THR A 66 -6.88 2.76 7.97
C THR A 66 -5.89 3.88 7.67
N GLY A 67 -5.31 3.84 6.47
CA GLY A 67 -4.48 4.89 5.90
C GLY A 67 -4.94 5.21 4.49
N ALA A 68 -4.72 6.43 4.03
CA ALA A 68 -5.00 6.82 2.65
C ALA A 68 -3.96 7.82 2.15
N TRP A 69 -3.53 7.70 0.89
CA TRP A 69 -2.54 8.60 0.30
C TRP A 69 -2.98 9.09 -1.09
N GLY A 70 -2.61 10.34 -1.40
CA GLY A 70 -2.92 11.00 -2.69
C GLY A 70 -4.16 11.91 -2.68
N ASP A 71 -4.28 12.82 -3.64
CA ASP A 71 -5.47 13.67 -3.80
C ASP A 71 -5.94 13.77 -5.26
N PRO A 72 -7.00 13.04 -5.67
CA PRO A 72 -7.82 12.11 -4.86
C PRO A 72 -7.00 10.90 -4.36
N ALA A 73 -7.50 10.20 -3.32
CA ALA A 73 -6.77 9.08 -2.74
C ALA A 73 -6.65 7.93 -3.75
N SER A 74 -5.41 7.52 -4.03
CA SER A 74 -5.09 6.40 -4.94
C SER A 74 -4.60 5.16 -4.21
N VAL A 75 -4.16 5.31 -2.95
CA VAL A 75 -3.74 4.19 -2.10
C VAL A 75 -4.58 4.21 -0.84
N ILE A 76 -5.21 3.08 -0.51
CA ILE A 76 -5.98 2.90 0.72
C ILE A 76 -5.45 1.65 1.43
N LEU A 77 -5.04 1.81 2.68
CA LEU A 77 -4.64 0.71 3.56
C LEU A 77 -5.73 0.46 4.60
N ARG A 78 -5.95 -0.82 4.91
CA ARG A 78 -6.79 -1.26 6.01
C ARG A 78 -6.18 -2.45 6.72
N CYS A 79 -5.85 -2.30 8.00
CA CYS A 79 -5.40 -3.40 8.85
C CYS A 79 -6.58 -4.06 9.55
N GLY A 80 -6.51 -5.37 9.77
CA GLY A 80 -7.53 -6.12 10.49
C GLY A 80 -8.42 -6.96 9.60
N VAL A 81 -8.00 -7.27 8.37
CA VAL A 81 -8.75 -8.21 7.52
C VAL A 81 -8.41 -9.64 7.92
N GLU A 82 -9.29 -10.57 7.57
CA GLU A 82 -9.06 -12.00 7.80
C GLU A 82 -7.77 -12.43 7.10
N SER A 83 -6.94 -13.23 7.79
CA SER A 83 -5.70 -13.73 7.21
C SER A 83 -6.00 -14.71 6.07
N PRO A 84 -5.49 -14.47 4.85
CA PRO A 84 -5.70 -15.40 3.76
C PRO A 84 -5.03 -16.75 4.06
N GLY A 85 -5.75 -17.84 3.76
CA GLY A 85 -5.17 -19.18 3.77
C GLY A 85 -4.27 -19.42 2.56
N PRO A 86 -3.57 -20.57 2.50
CA PRO A 86 -2.77 -20.95 1.34
C PRO A 86 -3.62 -20.97 0.05
N SER A 87 -3.13 -20.32 -1.00
CA SER A 87 -3.79 -20.25 -2.31
C SER A 87 -2.78 -20.37 -3.46
N THR A 88 -3.28 -20.52 -4.69
CA THR A 88 -2.46 -20.49 -5.92
C THR A 88 -2.43 -19.10 -6.57
N GLU A 89 -2.91 -18.07 -5.86
CA GLU A 89 -2.90 -16.70 -6.36
C GLU A 89 -1.47 -16.16 -6.43
N ARG A 90 -1.28 -15.07 -7.18
CA ARG A 90 0.05 -14.48 -7.32
C ARG A 90 0.50 -13.96 -5.96
N CYS A 91 1.53 -14.59 -5.41
CA CYS A 91 2.18 -14.19 -4.16
C CYS A 91 3.49 -13.47 -4.49
N VAL A 92 3.70 -12.29 -3.91
CA VAL A 92 4.87 -11.44 -4.16
C VAL A 92 5.56 -11.12 -2.83
N SER A 93 6.83 -11.49 -2.73
CA SER A 93 7.68 -11.16 -1.58
C SER A 93 8.40 -9.84 -1.80
N LEU A 94 8.15 -8.85 -0.93
CA LEU A 94 8.77 -7.53 -0.98
C LEU A 94 9.29 -7.15 0.41
N ASP A 95 10.61 -7.06 0.56
CA ASP A 95 11.30 -6.64 1.80
C ASP A 95 10.76 -7.31 3.09
N GLY A 96 10.53 -8.63 3.04
CA GLY A 96 10.06 -9.41 4.19
C GLY A 96 8.55 -9.33 4.44
N VAL A 97 7.78 -8.76 3.52
CA VAL A 97 6.32 -8.86 3.51
C VAL A 97 5.88 -9.58 2.25
N ASP A 98 5.13 -10.66 2.46
CA ASP A 98 4.50 -11.40 1.38
C ASP A 98 3.10 -10.84 1.12
N TRP A 99 2.76 -10.69 -0.15
CA TRP A 99 1.50 -10.10 -0.60
C TRP A 99 0.82 -11.02 -1.61
N ILE A 100 -0.43 -11.38 -1.34
CA ILE A 100 -1.31 -11.94 -2.36
C ILE A 100 -1.90 -10.79 -3.17
N GLU A 101 -1.71 -10.83 -4.48
CA GLU A 101 -2.23 -9.85 -5.42
C GLU A 101 -3.53 -10.33 -6.07
N ASP A 102 -4.58 -9.52 -5.96
CA ASP A 102 -5.79 -9.60 -6.77
C ASP A 102 -5.81 -8.43 -7.79
N ALA A 103 -5.60 -8.79 -9.05
CA ALA A 103 -5.64 -7.88 -10.20
C ALA A 103 -6.95 -7.97 -11.01
N SER A 104 -7.99 -8.63 -10.48
CA SER A 104 -9.26 -8.85 -11.19
C SER A 104 -10.00 -7.57 -11.56
N LYS A 105 -9.68 -6.46 -10.88
CA LYS A 105 -10.26 -5.13 -11.07
C LYS A 105 -9.26 -4.10 -11.61
N ALA A 106 -8.18 -4.54 -12.26
CA ALA A 106 -7.21 -3.64 -12.88
C ALA A 106 -7.91 -2.55 -13.72
N PRO A 107 -7.48 -1.27 -13.64
CA PRO A 107 -6.24 -0.75 -13.05
C PRO A 107 -6.29 -0.50 -11.52
N THR A 108 -7.29 -1.04 -10.82
CA THR A 108 -7.31 -1.11 -9.36
C THR A 108 -6.82 -2.49 -8.89
N TYR A 109 -5.74 -2.51 -8.12
CA TYR A 109 -5.10 -3.71 -7.59
C TYR A 109 -5.32 -3.81 -6.09
N LEU A 110 -5.55 -5.02 -5.60
CA LEU A 110 -5.69 -5.29 -4.17
C LEU A 110 -4.57 -6.21 -3.72
N TYR A 111 -3.80 -5.76 -2.73
CA TYR A 111 -2.74 -6.56 -2.11
C TYR A 111 -3.14 -6.90 -0.69
N THR A 112 -3.12 -8.19 -0.33
CA THR A 112 -3.38 -8.65 1.03
C THR A 112 -2.12 -9.30 1.59
N SER A 113 -1.66 -8.87 2.77
CA SER A 113 -0.47 -9.45 3.39
C SER A 113 -0.70 -10.94 3.70
N TYR A 114 0.17 -11.80 3.22
CA TYR A 114 0.12 -13.24 3.45
C TYR A 114 0.94 -13.63 4.70
N GLY A 115 0.47 -14.67 5.39
CA GLY A 115 1.15 -15.23 6.56
C GLY A 115 1.27 -14.30 7.76
N ARG A 116 0.40 -13.28 7.86
CA ARG A 116 0.33 -12.38 9.01
C ARG A 116 -1.08 -12.34 9.58
N THR A 117 -1.19 -12.25 10.91
CA THR A 117 -2.49 -12.22 11.61
C THR A 117 -2.53 -11.08 12.64
N PRO A 118 -3.49 -10.13 12.51
CA PRO A 118 -4.41 -9.96 11.39
C PRO A 118 -3.67 -9.60 10.09
N ALA A 119 -4.34 -9.68 8.94
CA ALA A 119 -3.78 -9.25 7.67
C ALA A 119 -4.05 -7.75 7.40
N VAL A 120 -3.23 -7.19 6.51
CA VAL A 120 -3.35 -5.84 5.97
C VAL A 120 -3.76 -5.93 4.50
N GLU A 121 -4.74 -5.12 4.13
CA GLU A 121 -5.20 -4.95 2.75
C GLU A 121 -4.74 -3.57 2.25
N VAL A 122 -4.16 -3.51 1.05
CA VAL A 122 -3.74 -2.28 0.37
C VAL A 122 -4.37 -2.26 -1.01
N LEU A 123 -5.30 -1.33 -1.22
CA LEU A 123 -5.91 -1.07 -2.51
C LEU A 123 -5.16 0.07 -3.20
N ILE A 124 -4.74 -0.17 -4.45
CA ILE A 124 -3.98 0.78 -5.27
C ILE A 124 -4.74 1.00 -6.57
N ASP A 125 -5.24 2.22 -6.76
CA ASP A 125 -5.92 2.65 -7.98
C ASP A 125 -5.00 3.53 -8.84
N THR A 126 -4.60 3.00 -9.98
CA THR A 126 -3.72 3.66 -10.95
C THR A 126 -4.48 4.29 -12.13
N SER A 127 -5.82 4.29 -12.10
CA SER A 127 -6.66 4.80 -13.19
C SER A 127 -6.46 6.30 -13.47
N ALA A 128 -6.28 7.10 -12.41
CA ALA A 128 -6.09 8.55 -12.51
C ALA A 128 -4.63 8.95 -12.75
N ASP A 129 -3.68 8.13 -12.27
CA ASP A 129 -2.24 8.34 -12.43
C ASP A 129 -1.53 6.99 -12.66
N PRO A 130 -1.23 6.64 -13.92
CA PRO A 130 -0.52 5.41 -14.26
C PRO A 130 0.96 5.39 -13.84
N SER A 131 1.50 6.50 -13.33
CA SER A 131 2.88 6.55 -12.84
C SER A 131 3.06 5.97 -11.44
N ILE A 132 1.95 5.73 -10.72
CA ILE A 132 1.96 5.10 -9.39
C ILE A 132 2.51 3.67 -9.50
N SER A 133 3.56 3.39 -8.73
CA SER A 133 4.22 2.09 -8.68
C SER A 133 3.71 1.27 -7.51
N GLY A 134 2.96 0.20 -7.80
CA GLY A 134 2.50 -0.73 -6.76
C GLY A 134 3.63 -1.29 -5.90
N THR A 135 4.78 -1.61 -6.50
CA THR A 135 5.96 -2.06 -5.76
C THR A 135 6.51 -0.98 -4.83
N ALA A 136 6.62 0.28 -5.28
CA ALA A 136 7.11 1.37 -4.43
C ALA A 136 6.17 1.61 -3.24
N VAL A 137 4.85 1.62 -3.48
CA VAL A 137 3.83 1.73 -2.43
C VAL A 137 4.00 0.62 -1.38
N LEU A 138 4.12 -0.64 -1.79
CA LEU A 138 4.25 -1.75 -0.85
C LEU A 138 5.58 -1.72 -0.09
N MET A 139 6.67 -1.30 -0.73
CA MET A 139 7.97 -1.13 -0.06
C MET A 139 7.95 -0.03 0.99
N ASP A 140 7.30 1.10 0.72
CA ASP A 140 7.19 2.20 1.69
C ASP A 140 6.37 1.81 2.93
N LEU A 141 5.49 0.82 2.80
CA LEU A 141 4.65 0.31 3.90
C LEU A 141 5.34 -0.77 4.76
N LYS A 142 6.52 -1.27 4.36
CA LYS A 142 7.16 -2.42 5.02
C LYS A 142 7.39 -2.23 6.52
N ASP A 143 7.80 -1.03 6.94
CA ASP A 143 8.17 -0.77 8.34
C ASP A 143 6.96 -0.81 9.28
N ALA A 144 5.76 -0.55 8.72
CA ALA A 144 4.49 -0.69 9.42
C ALA A 144 4.02 -2.15 9.41
N VAL A 145 4.01 -2.81 8.25
CA VAL A 145 3.41 -4.14 8.08
C VAL A 145 4.24 -5.25 8.72
N THR A 146 5.57 -5.13 8.73
CA THR A 146 6.48 -6.10 9.40
C THR A 146 6.32 -6.17 10.92
N ARG A 147 5.54 -5.26 11.54
CA ARG A 147 5.21 -5.33 12.97
C ARG A 147 4.19 -6.41 13.30
N LEU A 148 3.43 -6.86 12.32
CA LEU A 148 2.47 -7.94 12.51
C LEU A 148 3.22 -9.27 12.65
N PRO A 149 2.78 -10.20 13.51
CA PRO A 149 3.41 -11.52 13.60
C PRO A 149 3.35 -12.25 12.26
N GLU A 150 4.46 -12.90 11.88
CA GLU A 150 4.58 -13.71 10.66
C GLU A 150 4.54 -15.19 11.03
N THR A 151 3.74 -15.97 10.30
CA THR A 151 3.50 -17.40 10.54
C THR A 151 3.69 -18.27 9.30
N SER A 152 3.66 -17.68 8.11
CA SER A 152 3.93 -18.35 6.84
C SER A 152 4.41 -17.33 5.80
N GLY A 153 4.83 -17.80 4.63
CA GLY A 153 5.25 -16.92 3.55
C GLY A 153 5.02 -17.51 2.16
N CYS A 154 5.26 -16.69 1.13
CA CYS A 154 5.18 -17.14 -0.26
C CYS A 154 6.14 -18.31 -0.49
N VAL A 155 5.74 -19.28 -1.32
CA VAL A 155 6.61 -20.39 -1.75
C VAL A 155 6.97 -20.24 -3.22
N GLY A 156 8.26 -20.33 -3.52
CA GLY A 156 8.83 -20.29 -4.87
C GLY A 156 9.22 -21.67 -5.40
N ALA A 157 9.65 -21.71 -6.66
CA ALA A 157 10.16 -22.93 -7.28
C ALA A 157 11.42 -23.45 -6.56
N ASP A 158 12.26 -22.54 -6.06
CA ASP A 158 13.47 -22.87 -5.31
C ASP A 158 13.16 -23.52 -3.95
N ASP A 159 12.01 -23.25 -3.33
CA ASP A 159 11.62 -23.87 -2.05
C ASP A 159 11.16 -25.33 -2.22
N LEU A 160 10.74 -25.70 -3.43
CA LEU A 160 10.31 -27.07 -3.76
C LEU A 160 11.48 -27.97 -4.15
N LEU A 161 12.59 -27.35 -4.55
CA LEU A 161 13.84 -28.03 -4.82
C LEU A 161 14.64 -27.91 -3.54
N GLU A 162 14.69 -28.96 -2.72
CA GLU A 162 15.47 -28.97 -1.48
C GLU A 162 16.98 -28.92 -1.82
N VAL A 163 17.47 -27.74 -2.22
CA VAL A 163 18.86 -27.45 -2.50
C VAL A 163 19.46 -26.99 -1.18
N PRO A 164 20.33 -27.79 -0.54
CA PRO A 164 20.95 -27.40 0.71
C PRO A 164 21.70 -26.08 0.52
N ALA A 165 21.53 -25.15 1.47
CA ALA A 165 22.09 -23.79 1.46
C ALA A 165 23.65 -23.72 1.39
N ASP A 166 24.33 -24.87 1.32
CA ASP A 166 25.79 -24.98 1.21
C ASP A 166 26.27 -25.15 -0.25
N ALA A 167 25.35 -25.14 -1.22
CA ALA A 167 25.71 -25.06 -2.63
C ALA A 167 26.16 -23.64 -2.98
N THR A 168 27.41 -23.30 -2.61
CA THR A 168 28.10 -22.14 -3.19
C THR A 168 28.00 -22.23 -4.72
N PRO A 169 27.41 -21.25 -5.42
CA PRO A 169 27.39 -21.28 -6.87
C PRO A 169 28.83 -21.23 -7.35
N THR A 170 29.31 -22.36 -7.87
CA THR A 170 30.53 -22.39 -8.68
C THR A 170 30.24 -21.50 -9.89
N PRO A 171 31.07 -20.50 -10.22
CA PRO A 171 30.88 -19.71 -11.43
C PRO A 171 31.10 -20.64 -12.63
N THR A 172 30.03 -21.24 -13.11
CA THR A 172 30.04 -22.03 -14.33
C THR A 172 30.11 -21.06 -15.50
N GLY A 173 31.33 -20.97 -16.05
CA GLY A 173 31.60 -20.84 -17.48
C GLY A 173 30.83 -19.76 -18.24
N THR A 174 31.54 -18.68 -18.58
CA THR A 174 31.20 -17.79 -19.69
C THR A 174 30.95 -18.59 -20.97
N ASP A 175 29.70 -18.74 -21.37
CA ASP A 175 29.38 -19.15 -22.75
C ASP A 175 29.79 -18.02 -23.70
N PRO A 176 30.58 -18.30 -24.75
CA PRO A 176 30.98 -17.28 -25.70
C PRO A 176 29.77 -16.83 -26.54
N VAL A 177 29.55 -15.53 -26.57
CA VAL A 177 28.65 -14.82 -27.50
C VAL A 177 28.78 -15.42 -28.90
N GLY A 178 27.69 -15.98 -29.40
CA GLY A 178 27.55 -16.40 -30.79
C GLY A 178 27.61 -15.18 -31.70
N THR A 179 28.62 -15.14 -32.56
CA THR A 179 28.80 -14.12 -33.61
C THR A 179 27.68 -14.22 -34.65
N GLU A 180 26.85 -13.18 -34.74
CA GLU A 180 25.87 -12.96 -35.80
C GLU A 180 26.60 -12.71 -37.14
N PRO A 181 26.25 -13.40 -38.26
CA PRO A 181 26.91 -13.14 -39.53
C PRO A 181 26.34 -11.90 -40.22
N THR A 182 27.23 -10.95 -40.49
CA THR A 182 27.04 -9.73 -41.27
C THR A 182 26.47 -10.04 -42.67
N GLY A 183 25.25 -9.56 -42.94
CA GLY A 183 24.64 -9.57 -44.26
C GLY A 183 25.21 -8.47 -45.17
N THR A 184 25.96 -8.89 -46.18
CA THR A 184 26.52 -8.05 -47.25
C THR A 184 25.46 -7.81 -48.34
N GLY A 185 25.07 -6.55 -48.58
CA GLY A 185 24.43 -6.13 -49.85
C GLY A 185 25.42 -6.20 -51.01
N PRO A 186 24.98 -6.25 -52.28
CA PRO A 186 24.71 -4.98 -52.99
C PRO A 186 23.70 -5.07 -54.16
N SER A 187 23.60 -3.96 -54.90
CA SER A 187 23.18 -3.81 -56.32
C SER A 187 21.73 -3.34 -56.54
N THR A 188 21.50 -2.04 -56.75
CA THR A 188 21.55 -1.24 -58.01
C THR A 188 20.26 -1.27 -58.83
N THR A 189 19.75 -0.05 -59.05
CA THR A 189 18.75 0.47 -60.01
C THR A 189 19.04 -0.02 -61.46
N PRO A 190 18.06 0.00 -62.40
CA PRO A 190 17.36 1.20 -62.86
C PRO A 190 15.88 1.31 -62.46
#